data_AF-A0A355TZM4-F1
#
_entry.id   AF-A0A355TZM4-F1
#
_cell.length_a   1.000
_cell.length_b   1.000
_cell.length_c   1.000
_cell.angle_alpha   90.00
_cell.angle_beta   90.00
_cell.angle_gamma   90.00
#
_symmetry.space_group_name_H-M   'P 1'
#
loop_
_entity.id
_entity.type
_entity.pdbx_description
1 polymer ?
#
loop_
_entity_poly.entity_id
_entity_poly.type
_entity_poly.pdbx_seq_one_letter_code
_entity_poly.pdbx_strand_id
1 'polypeptide(L)'
;MNEIEFADNYLITRPVYYGYGGELYGPDMNSAYAGDIYTGYGINAPAMAKCMNNYLKTTKSELKAYPLSEVPLEKLCEDYILDGKPVMCWETTNMDEPYVKASWIVDYVDENAKYEIGDTVSWMQNEHCMVLVGYDKDNYYFCDSVAGKLALYDKKIAEERYSQMGMQAIVIK
;
A
#
# COMPACT_ATOMS: atom_id res chain seq x y z
N MET A 1 0.90 20.22 -2.28
CA MET A 1 0.24 19.38 -1.27
C MET A 1 1.31 18.51 -0.65
N ASN A 2 1.44 18.54 0.67
CA ASN A 2 2.32 17.59 1.38
C ASN A 2 1.51 16.35 1.83
N GLU A 3 2.20 15.38 2.41
CA GLU A 3 1.63 14.11 2.86
C GLU A 3 0.58 14.26 3.97
N ILE A 4 0.74 15.24 4.86
CA ILE A 4 -0.22 15.52 5.94
C ILE A 4 -1.50 16.11 5.36
N GLU A 5 -1.38 17.10 4.46
CA GLU A 5 -2.53 17.67 3.75
C GLU A 5 -3.26 16.61 2.91
N PHE A 6 -2.54 15.67 2.30
CA PHE A 6 -3.18 14.56 1.59
C PHE A 6 -3.95 13.67 2.56
N ALA A 7 -3.32 13.29 3.67
CA ALA A 7 -3.93 12.45 4.69
C ALA A 7 -5.21 13.07 5.26
N ASP A 8 -5.15 14.33 5.69
CA ASP A 8 -6.27 15.02 6.34
C ASP A 8 -7.49 15.18 5.40
N ASN A 9 -7.27 15.28 4.09
CA ASN A 9 -8.33 15.62 3.13
C ASN A 9 -8.79 14.46 2.26
N TYR A 10 -7.97 13.42 2.06
CA TYR A 10 -8.24 12.38 1.07
C TYR A 10 -8.06 10.95 1.58
N LEU A 11 -7.30 10.73 2.66
CA LEU A 11 -7.12 9.40 3.20
C LEU A 11 -8.39 8.94 3.92
N ILE A 12 -8.96 7.83 3.45
CA ILE A 12 -10.13 7.22 4.05
C ILE A 12 -9.66 6.39 5.24
N THR A 13 -9.85 6.89 6.46
CA THR A 13 -9.42 6.22 7.69
C THR A 13 -10.59 5.57 8.45
N ARG A 14 -10.33 4.43 9.09
CA ARG A 14 -11.25 3.78 10.04
C ARG A 14 -10.49 3.33 11.28
N PRO A 15 -11.06 3.49 12.49
CA PRO A 15 -10.37 3.14 13.70
C PRO A 15 -10.11 1.64 13.79
N VAL A 16 -9.03 1.26 14.46
CA VAL A 16 -8.81 -0.09 14.99
C VAL A 16 -8.94 0.01 16.50
N TYR A 17 -9.82 -0.78 17.12
CA TYR A 17 -10.20 -0.59 18.52
C TYR A 17 -10.59 -1.91 19.20
N TYR A 18 -10.48 -1.95 20.53
CA TYR A 18 -10.92 -3.09 21.33
C TYR A 18 -12.42 -3.00 21.63
N GLY A 19 -13.15 -4.07 21.32
CA GLY A 19 -14.54 -4.24 21.72
C GLY A 19 -14.69 -4.60 23.20
N TYR A 20 -15.93 -4.66 23.69
CA TYR A 20 -16.23 -4.99 25.10
C TYR A 20 -15.73 -6.38 25.53
N GLY A 21 -15.60 -7.34 24.60
CA GLY A 21 -15.08 -8.69 24.87
C GLY A 21 -13.56 -8.80 24.83
N GLY A 22 -12.86 -7.70 24.50
CA GLY A 22 -11.39 -7.68 24.37
C GLY A 22 -10.88 -8.09 22.99
N GLU A 23 -11.75 -8.40 22.03
CA GLU A 23 -11.38 -8.61 20.64
C GLU A 23 -11.04 -7.28 19.96
N LEU A 24 -10.10 -7.31 19.00
CA LEU A 24 -9.74 -6.16 18.19
C LEU A 24 -10.63 -6.12 16.95
N TYR A 25 -11.18 -4.95 16.63
CA TYR A 25 -11.99 -4.68 15.45
C TYR A 25 -11.35 -3.61 14.59
N GLY A 26 -11.61 -3.65 13.29
CA GLY A 26 -11.09 -2.66 12.35
C GLY A 26 -11.56 -2.90 10.92
N PRO A 27 -11.11 -2.07 9.97
CA PRO A 27 -11.55 -2.19 8.58
C PRO A 27 -10.85 -3.33 7.83
N ASP A 28 -11.43 -3.74 6.72
CA ASP A 28 -10.68 -4.34 5.63
C ASP A 28 -9.70 -3.28 5.05
N MET A 29 -8.41 -3.63 4.92
CA MET A 29 -7.37 -2.69 4.46
C MET A 29 -7.46 -2.34 2.96
N ASN A 30 -8.19 -3.12 2.16
CA ASN A 30 -8.56 -2.71 0.80
C ASN A 30 -9.71 -1.70 0.79
N SER A 31 -10.40 -1.48 1.91
CA SER A 31 -11.50 -0.52 2.03
C SER A 31 -11.13 0.78 2.73
N ALA A 32 -10.19 0.77 3.67
CA ALA A 32 -9.74 1.97 4.38
C ALA A 32 -8.35 1.79 5.00
N TYR A 33 -7.70 2.92 5.32
CA TYR A 33 -6.55 2.94 6.22
C TYR A 33 -6.98 2.53 7.62
N ALA A 34 -6.35 1.48 8.16
CA ALA A 34 -6.63 0.94 9.48
C ALA A 34 -5.91 1.76 10.56
N GLY A 35 -6.65 2.60 11.27
CA GLY A 35 -6.17 3.52 12.30
C GLY A 35 -6.10 4.97 11.82
N ASP A 36 -5.15 5.72 12.35
CA ASP A 36 -4.84 7.10 11.95
C ASP A 36 -3.37 7.25 11.53
N ILE A 37 -3.00 8.40 11.00
CA ILE A 37 -1.63 8.65 10.50
C ILE A 37 -0.53 8.69 11.58
N TYR A 38 -0.89 8.64 12.87
CA TYR A 38 0.07 8.67 13.97
C TYR A 38 0.29 7.29 14.59
N THR A 39 -0.72 6.43 14.57
CA THR A 39 -0.75 5.17 15.32
C THR A 39 -1.33 3.98 14.53
N GLY A 40 -1.74 4.21 13.29
CA GLY A 40 -2.37 3.19 12.47
C GLY A 40 -1.41 2.14 11.91
N TYR A 41 -2.02 1.15 11.27
CA TYR A 41 -1.37 -0.05 10.76
C TYR A 41 -1.00 0.12 9.30
N GLY A 42 -1.97 0.39 8.42
CA GLY A 42 -1.72 0.50 6.99
C GLY A 42 -2.99 0.55 6.14
N ILE A 43 -2.78 0.62 4.84
CA ILE A 43 -3.81 0.64 3.79
C ILE A 43 -3.26 -0.15 2.60
N ASN A 44 -4.12 -0.89 1.92
CA ASN A 44 -3.75 -1.62 0.70
C ASN A 44 -4.03 -0.80 -0.57
N ALA A 45 -3.47 -1.26 -1.68
CA ALA A 45 -3.51 -0.59 -2.97
C ALA A 45 -4.92 -0.18 -3.44
N PRO A 46 -6.00 -0.98 -3.28
CA PRO A 46 -7.33 -0.57 -3.72
C PRO A 46 -7.87 0.68 -3.00
N ALA A 47 -7.83 0.71 -1.67
CA ALA A 47 -8.26 1.87 -0.89
C ALA A 47 -7.34 3.07 -1.14
N MET A 48 -6.03 2.87 -1.24
CA MET A 48 -5.10 3.97 -1.54
C MET A 48 -5.37 4.56 -2.92
N ALA A 49 -5.60 3.74 -3.95
CA ALA A 49 -5.97 4.22 -5.28
C ALA A 49 -7.29 5.00 -5.27
N LYS A 50 -8.27 4.61 -4.45
CA LYS A 50 -9.50 5.39 -4.23
C LYS A 50 -9.20 6.76 -3.62
N CYS A 51 -8.33 6.83 -2.60
CA CYS A 51 -7.88 8.10 -2.01
C CYS A 51 -7.15 8.99 -3.03
N MET A 52 -6.22 8.42 -3.80
CA MET A 52 -5.49 9.12 -4.87
C MET A 52 -6.44 9.66 -5.95
N ASN A 53 -7.44 8.88 -6.36
CA ASN A 53 -8.43 9.29 -7.36
C ASN A 53 -9.32 10.44 -6.85
N ASN A 54 -9.64 10.49 -5.56
CA ASN A 54 -10.34 11.63 -4.97
C ASN A 54 -9.51 12.91 -5.11
N TYR A 55 -8.21 12.84 -4.80
CA TYR A 55 -7.30 13.97 -4.99
C TYR A 55 -7.17 14.39 -6.46
N LEU A 56 -6.92 13.44 -7.37
CA LEU A 56 -6.79 13.69 -8.80
C LEU A 56 -8.05 14.39 -9.35
N LYS A 57 -9.24 13.94 -8.93
CA LYS A 57 -10.51 14.57 -9.29
C LYS A 57 -10.62 16.01 -8.79
N THR A 58 -10.23 16.30 -7.55
CA THR A 58 -10.24 17.67 -7.01
C THR A 58 -9.31 18.60 -7.77
N THR A 59 -8.17 18.08 -8.24
CA THR A 59 -7.23 18.86 -9.07
C THR A 59 -7.64 18.96 -10.55
N LYS A 60 -8.76 18.34 -10.95
CA LYS A 60 -9.22 18.22 -12.34
C LYS A 60 -8.16 17.58 -13.26
N SER A 61 -7.38 16.65 -12.72
CA SER A 61 -6.45 15.85 -13.50
C SER A 61 -7.23 14.86 -14.37
N GLU A 62 -6.76 14.64 -15.60
CA GLU A 62 -7.25 13.56 -16.47
C GLU A 62 -6.67 12.19 -16.09
N LEU A 63 -5.60 12.19 -15.30
CA LEU A 63 -4.95 10.97 -14.81
C LEU A 63 -5.81 10.26 -13.77
N LYS A 64 -5.68 8.94 -13.71
CA LYS A 64 -6.30 8.09 -12.70
C LYS A 64 -5.31 7.09 -12.13
N ALA A 65 -5.46 6.81 -10.84
CA ALA A 65 -4.75 5.76 -10.14
C ALA A 65 -5.48 4.42 -10.32
N TYR A 66 -4.74 3.37 -10.67
CA TYR A 66 -5.26 2.03 -10.88
C TYR A 66 -4.48 1.04 -10.02
N PRO A 67 -5.16 0.33 -9.09
CA PRO A 67 -4.53 -0.75 -8.36
C PRO A 67 -4.30 -1.94 -9.28
N LEU A 68 -3.17 -2.60 -9.12
CA LEU A 68 -2.78 -3.86 -9.74
C LEU A 68 -2.54 -4.89 -8.64
N SER A 69 -2.81 -6.16 -8.94
CA SER A 69 -2.59 -7.28 -8.05
C SER A 69 -1.93 -8.42 -8.83
N GLU A 70 -1.05 -9.17 -8.18
CA GLU A 70 -0.41 -10.37 -8.74
C GLU A 70 0.44 -10.11 -10.01
N VAL A 71 0.95 -8.89 -10.19
CA VAL A 71 1.85 -8.53 -11.31
C VAL A 71 3.29 -8.50 -10.82
N PRO A 72 4.21 -9.35 -11.30
CA PRO A 72 5.61 -9.34 -10.86
C PRO A 72 6.32 -7.98 -11.08
N LEU A 73 7.28 -7.64 -10.22
CA LEU A 73 8.06 -6.40 -10.33
C LEU A 73 8.76 -6.26 -11.69
N GLU A 74 9.30 -7.36 -12.24
CA GLU A 74 9.88 -7.37 -13.58
C GLU A 74 8.85 -6.96 -14.65
N LYS A 75 7.62 -7.45 -14.54
CA LYS A 75 6.56 -7.09 -15.48
C LYS A 75 6.13 -5.63 -15.34
N LEU A 76 6.06 -5.12 -14.11
CA LEU A 76 5.85 -3.70 -13.85
C LEU A 76 6.97 -2.84 -14.48
N CYS A 77 8.20 -3.35 -14.47
CA CYS A 77 9.33 -2.68 -15.10
C CYS A 77 9.19 -2.60 -16.63
N GLU A 78 8.84 -3.71 -17.27
CA GLU A 78 8.61 -3.78 -18.72
C GLU A 78 7.47 -2.85 -19.16
N ASP A 79 6.35 -2.89 -18.45
CA ASP A 79 5.10 -2.27 -18.90
C ASP A 79 4.99 -0.78 -18.54
N TYR A 80 5.72 -0.32 -17.51
CA TYR A 80 5.60 1.04 -16.98
C TYR A 80 6.95 1.77 -16.86
N ILE A 81 7.94 1.14 -16.25
CA ILE A 81 9.21 1.83 -15.92
C ILE A 81 9.99 2.18 -17.19
N LEU A 82 10.02 1.29 -18.20
CA LEU A 82 10.66 1.57 -19.50
C LEU A 82 10.04 2.78 -20.22
N ASP A 83 8.76 3.05 -19.99
CA ASP A 83 8.02 4.21 -20.51
C ASP A 83 8.17 5.46 -19.62
N GLY A 84 8.99 5.41 -18.57
CA GLY A 84 9.15 6.50 -17.61
C GLY A 84 7.96 6.71 -16.67
N LYS A 85 7.11 5.68 -16.49
CA LYS A 85 5.94 5.73 -15.59
C LYS A 85 6.27 5.04 -14.27
N PRO A 86 6.38 5.77 -13.15
CA PRO A 86 6.66 5.17 -11.85
C PRO A 86 5.49 4.34 -11.34
N VAL A 87 5.78 3.36 -10.48
CA VAL A 87 4.80 2.45 -9.90
C VAL A 87 4.93 2.45 -8.38
N MET A 88 3.83 2.65 -7.66
CA MET A 88 3.82 2.51 -6.20
C MET A 88 3.62 1.02 -5.85
N CYS A 89 4.49 0.43 -5.04
CA CYS A 89 4.48 -0.98 -4.68
C CYS A 89 4.48 -1.14 -3.16
N TRP A 90 3.77 -2.15 -2.65
CA TRP A 90 3.86 -2.56 -1.25
C TRP A 90 4.97 -3.59 -1.09
N GLU A 91 5.85 -3.29 -0.16
CA GLU A 91 7.11 -3.96 0.13
C GLU A 91 7.29 -3.95 1.66
N THR A 92 8.53 -4.09 2.12
CA THR A 92 8.85 -3.98 3.53
C THR A 92 9.91 -2.94 3.80
N THR A 93 9.84 -2.32 4.98
CA THR A 93 10.85 -1.37 5.46
C THR A 93 12.21 -2.06 5.49
N ASN A 94 13.23 -1.44 4.86
CA ASN A 94 14.59 -1.99 4.70
C ASN A 94 14.68 -3.38 4.05
N MET A 95 13.62 -3.87 3.41
CA MET A 95 13.49 -5.26 2.93
C MET A 95 13.59 -6.33 4.04
N ASP A 96 13.26 -5.96 5.28
CA ASP A 96 13.18 -6.90 6.40
C ASP A 96 11.99 -7.85 6.25
N GLU A 97 12.15 -9.11 6.65
CA GLU A 97 11.09 -10.11 6.54
C GLU A 97 9.83 -9.68 7.34
N PRO A 98 8.63 -9.74 6.75
CA PRO A 98 7.42 -9.36 7.43
C PRO A 98 6.89 -10.48 8.33
N TYR A 99 6.15 -10.12 9.36
CA TYR A 99 5.50 -11.07 10.25
C TYR A 99 4.17 -10.53 10.78
N VAL A 100 3.23 -11.41 11.10
CA VAL A 100 1.94 -11.01 11.66
C VAL A 100 2.17 -10.39 13.05
N LYS A 101 1.79 -9.13 13.22
CA LYS A 101 1.88 -8.43 14.52
C LYS A 101 0.52 -8.10 15.11
N ALA A 102 -0.50 -7.94 14.26
CA ALA A 102 -1.86 -7.70 14.71
C ALA A 102 -2.84 -8.43 13.78
N SER A 103 -3.97 -8.83 14.37
CA SER A 103 -5.12 -9.34 13.64
C SER A 103 -6.37 -8.75 14.27
N TRP A 104 -7.39 -8.48 13.47
CA TRP A 104 -8.67 -7.95 13.95
C TRP A 104 -9.84 -8.54 13.17
N ILE A 105 -11.01 -8.45 13.79
CA ILE A 105 -12.29 -8.79 13.18
C ILE A 105 -12.72 -7.59 12.32
N VAL A 106 -13.03 -7.85 11.04
CA VAL A 106 -13.47 -6.83 10.09
C VAL A 106 -14.85 -6.32 10.49
N ASP A 107 -14.98 -5.02 10.72
CA ASP A 107 -16.26 -4.35 11.02
C ASP A 107 -16.63 -3.25 10.01
N TYR A 108 -15.75 -3.01 9.04
CA TYR A 108 -15.97 -2.05 7.97
C TYR A 108 -15.44 -2.58 6.63
N VAL A 109 -16.29 -2.47 5.61
CA VAL A 109 -16.01 -2.82 4.21
C VAL A 109 -16.60 -1.77 3.27
N ASP A 110 -16.06 -1.69 2.06
CA ASP A 110 -16.58 -0.92 0.93
C ASP A 110 -16.55 -1.76 -0.36
N GLU A 111 -16.72 -1.14 -1.53
CA GLU A 111 -16.69 -1.82 -2.82
C GLU A 111 -15.37 -2.52 -3.19
N ASN A 112 -14.28 -2.24 -2.47
CA ASN A 112 -12.94 -2.78 -2.72
C ASN A 112 -12.54 -3.92 -1.75
N ALA A 113 -13.40 -4.24 -0.79
CA ALA A 113 -13.08 -5.18 0.28
C ALA A 113 -12.65 -6.55 -0.24
N LYS A 114 -11.64 -7.14 0.41
CA LYS A 114 -11.22 -8.53 0.18
C LYS A 114 -11.90 -9.51 1.15
N TYR A 115 -12.20 -9.03 2.35
CA TYR A 115 -12.83 -9.77 3.44
C TYR A 115 -14.25 -9.23 3.72
N GLU A 116 -15.09 -10.06 4.32
CA GLU A 116 -16.45 -9.68 4.73
C GLU A 116 -16.48 -9.22 6.20
N ILE A 117 -17.55 -8.55 6.61
CA ILE A 117 -17.76 -8.20 8.02
C ILE A 117 -17.83 -9.49 8.86
N GLY A 118 -17.01 -9.55 9.92
CA GLY A 118 -16.88 -10.70 10.79
C GLY A 118 -15.68 -11.61 10.46
N ASP A 119 -15.07 -11.46 9.29
CA ASP A 119 -13.82 -12.15 8.95
C ASP A 119 -12.66 -11.65 9.81
N THR A 120 -11.61 -12.45 9.94
CA THR A 120 -10.36 -12.03 10.59
C THR A 120 -9.31 -11.70 9.54
N VAL A 121 -8.77 -10.48 9.61
CA VAL A 121 -7.63 -10.04 8.78
C VAL A 121 -6.39 -9.88 9.66
N SER A 122 -5.21 -10.08 9.07
CA SER A 122 -3.93 -9.87 9.73
C SER A 122 -3.14 -8.77 9.06
N TRP A 123 -2.51 -7.91 9.87
CA TRP A 123 -1.54 -6.93 9.42
C TRP A 123 -0.11 -7.42 9.66
N MET A 124 0.71 -7.21 8.63
CA MET A 124 2.09 -7.63 8.60
C MET A 124 2.97 -6.47 9.06
N GLN A 125 3.71 -6.66 10.15
CA GLN A 125 4.75 -5.70 10.55
C GLN A 125 5.85 -5.65 9.49
N ASN A 126 6.47 -4.48 9.41
CA ASN A 126 7.42 -4.07 8.38
C ASN A 126 6.77 -3.71 7.05
N GLU A 127 5.45 -3.85 6.88
CA GLU A 127 4.74 -3.33 5.71
C GLU A 127 5.13 -1.88 5.43
N HIS A 128 5.41 -1.60 4.17
CA HIS A 128 5.83 -0.30 3.67
C HIS A 128 5.40 -0.15 2.22
N CYS A 129 5.17 1.07 1.76
CA CYS A 129 4.94 1.34 0.35
C CYS A 129 6.03 2.27 -0.20
N MET A 130 6.52 1.93 -1.38
CA MET A 130 7.62 2.65 -2.05
C MET A 130 7.28 2.88 -3.51
N VAL A 131 7.97 3.82 -4.16
CA VAL A 131 7.76 4.09 -5.58
C VAL A 131 8.91 3.50 -6.39
N LEU A 132 8.64 2.44 -7.14
CA LEU A 132 9.53 1.86 -8.13
C LEU A 132 9.72 2.84 -9.29
N VAL A 133 10.98 3.17 -9.59
CA VAL A 133 11.35 4.17 -10.61
C VAL A 133 12.40 3.67 -11.60
N GLY A 134 12.97 2.49 -11.37
CA GLY A 134 14.05 1.97 -12.20
C GLY A 134 14.48 0.58 -11.77
N TYR A 135 15.34 -0.02 -12.58
CA TYR A 135 15.95 -1.31 -12.31
C TYR A 135 17.22 -1.45 -13.16
N ASP A 136 18.14 -2.30 -12.72
CA ASP A 136 19.25 -2.77 -13.54
C ASP A 136 19.27 -4.30 -13.59
N LYS A 137 20.44 -4.89 -13.83
CA LYS A 137 20.61 -6.32 -13.85
C LYS A 137 20.29 -6.96 -12.48
N ASP A 138 20.75 -6.34 -11.40
CA ASP A 138 20.85 -6.93 -10.07
C ASP A 138 19.88 -6.29 -9.06
N ASN A 139 19.39 -5.08 -9.33
CA ASN A 139 18.60 -4.29 -8.37
C ASN A 139 17.33 -3.68 -8.96
N TYR A 140 16.36 -3.42 -8.09
CA TYR A 140 15.28 -2.45 -8.29
C TYR A 140 15.61 -1.13 -7.58
N TYR A 141 15.13 -0.02 -8.15
CA TYR A 141 15.33 1.32 -7.62
C TYR A 141 14.01 1.90 -7.13
N PHE A 142 13.98 2.26 -5.84
CA PHE A 142 12.80 2.78 -5.18
C PHE A 142 13.06 4.17 -4.61
N CYS A 143 12.12 5.10 -4.83
CA CYS A 143 11.99 6.27 -3.97
C CYS A 143 11.35 5.80 -2.65
N ASP A 144 12.18 5.69 -1.62
CA ASP A 144 11.80 5.19 -0.31
C ASP A 144 11.73 6.34 0.69
N SER A 145 10.53 6.58 1.24
CA SER A 145 10.28 7.67 2.17
C SER A 145 11.01 7.51 3.51
N VAL A 146 11.31 6.27 3.93
CA VAL A 146 12.09 5.99 5.15
C VAL A 146 13.57 6.24 4.90
N ALA A 147 14.09 5.84 3.74
CA ALA A 147 15.49 6.08 3.38
C ALA A 147 15.78 7.57 3.08
N GLY A 148 14.75 8.34 2.68
CA GLY A 148 14.85 9.76 2.32
C GLY A 148 15.64 10.02 1.03
N LYS A 149 15.90 8.97 0.24
CA LYS A 149 16.67 9.00 -1.01
C LYS A 149 16.29 7.83 -1.91
N LEU A 150 16.83 7.80 -3.12
CA LEU A 150 16.77 6.63 -3.99
C LEU A 150 17.48 5.44 -3.31
N ALA A 151 16.72 4.38 -3.04
CA ALA A 151 17.19 3.14 -2.46
C ALA A 151 17.32 2.07 -3.55
N LEU A 152 18.35 1.23 -3.44
CA LEU A 152 18.63 0.12 -4.34
C LEU A 152 18.49 -1.16 -3.54
N TYR A 153 17.66 -2.08 -4.02
CA TYR A 153 17.43 -3.36 -3.37
C TYR A 153 17.67 -4.50 -4.36
N ASP A 154 18.33 -5.55 -3.89
CA ASP A 154 18.56 -6.79 -4.65
C ASP A 154 17.21 -7.33 -5.15
N LYS A 155 17.15 -7.71 -6.43
CA LYS A 155 15.90 -8.13 -7.07
C LYS A 155 15.24 -9.29 -6.36
N LYS A 156 16.03 -10.31 -5.97
CA LYS A 156 15.47 -11.52 -5.37
C LYS A 156 14.82 -11.20 -4.03
N ILE A 157 15.48 -10.37 -3.22
CA ILE A 157 14.92 -9.97 -1.92
C ILE A 157 13.68 -9.11 -2.13
N ALA A 158 13.72 -8.11 -3.02
CA ALA A 158 12.57 -7.26 -3.29
C ALA A 158 11.37 -8.06 -3.82
N GLU A 159 11.56 -8.96 -4.79
CA GLU A 159 10.50 -9.84 -5.29
C GLU A 159 9.88 -10.72 -4.20
N GLU A 160 10.71 -11.23 -3.28
CA GLU A 160 10.24 -12.02 -2.14
C GLU A 160 9.38 -11.18 -1.19
N ARG A 161 9.82 -9.96 -0.83
CA ARG A 161 9.07 -9.05 0.05
C ARG A 161 7.78 -8.56 -0.62
N TYR A 162 7.83 -8.23 -1.90
CA TYR A 162 6.68 -7.86 -2.71
C TYR A 162 5.63 -8.99 -2.73
N SER A 163 6.09 -10.22 -2.91
CA SER A 163 5.22 -11.41 -2.86
C SER A 163 4.57 -11.60 -1.50
N GLN A 164 5.34 -11.44 -0.42
CA GLN A 164 4.83 -11.54 0.96
C GLN A 164 3.80 -10.46 1.28
N MET A 165 3.90 -9.29 0.65
CA MET A 165 2.95 -8.17 0.77
C MET A 165 1.77 -8.22 -0.21
N GLY A 166 1.59 -9.36 -0.90
CA GLY A 166 0.43 -9.62 -1.74
C GLY A 166 0.53 -9.07 -3.16
N MET A 167 1.73 -8.71 -3.63
CA MET A 167 1.99 -8.23 -4.99
C MET A 167 1.04 -7.12 -5.42
N GLN A 168 0.85 -6.15 -4.54
CA GLN A 168 -0.08 -5.05 -4.75
C GLN A 168 0.69 -3.79 -5.19
N ALA A 169 0.19 -3.15 -6.23
CA ALA A 169 0.82 -1.97 -6.82
C ALA A 169 -0.23 -0.95 -7.30
N ILE A 170 0.18 0.30 -7.53
CA ILE A 170 -0.64 1.34 -8.14
C ILE A 170 0.14 1.99 -9.27
N VAL A 171 -0.52 2.13 -10.41
CA VAL A 171 -0.02 2.90 -11.56
C VAL A 171 -0.92 4.09 -11.83
N ILE A 172 -0.36 5.16 -12.39
CA ILE A 172 -1.11 6.34 -12.84
C ILE A 172 -1.09 6.39 -14.37
N LYS A 173 -2.26 6.54 -15.00
CA LYS A 173 -2.41 6.67 -16.46
C LYS A 173 -3.57 7.58 -16.83
#